data_AF-A0A1Y3VUA1-F1
#
_entry.id   AF-A0A1Y3VUA1-F1
#
_cell.length_a   1.000
_cell.length_b   1.000
_cell.length_c   1.000
_cell.angle_alpha   90.00
_cell.angle_beta   90.00
_cell.angle_gamma   90.00
#
_symmetry.space_group_name_H-M   'P 1'
#
loop_
_entity.id
_entity.type
_entity.pdbx_description
1 polymer ?
#
loop_
_entity_poly.entity_id
_entity_poly.type
_entity_poly.pdbx_seq_one_letter_code
_entity_poly.pdbx_strand_id
1 'polypeptide(L)'
;MLFFNRRKRYFFEYENDIHAHVLPGLDDGVKTMDEAVMIVKRMERVGLKRLTCTPHVAYPAMINTPKDVESMLFVLKSRLREEGVRVEVDSGAEYRMGEFMLEVLERGEIMASNRGEVLVEHSFVGPSNYVDDILFGLQGRGFCPVLAHPERYPFYAKDIVRYCERFKEKGGKVQVNILSFAGFYGKEAMMGARKLCDAALADYYAGDIHCLQQEILMEKYIGGAW
;
A
#
# COMPACT_ATOMS: atom_id res chain seq x y z
N MET A 1 13.19 26.94 -30.77
CA MET A 1 13.77 26.46 -29.50
C MET A 1 13.13 25.13 -29.15
N LEU A 2 13.87 24.03 -29.32
CA LEU A 2 13.45 22.72 -28.81
C LEU A 2 13.71 22.71 -27.31
N PHE A 3 12.67 22.97 -26.52
CA PHE A 3 12.74 22.75 -25.08
C PHE A 3 12.81 21.24 -24.84
N PHE A 4 14.03 20.72 -24.68
CA PHE A 4 14.23 19.42 -24.04
C PHE A 4 13.79 19.53 -22.59
N ASN A 5 12.50 19.30 -22.35
CA ASN A 5 11.98 19.20 -21.00
C ASN A 5 12.53 17.90 -20.41
N ARG A 6 13.68 17.98 -19.73
CA ARG A 6 14.24 16.85 -18.99
C ARG A 6 13.20 16.46 -17.94
N ARG A 7 12.46 15.40 -18.20
CA ARG A 7 11.50 14.85 -17.24
C ARG A 7 12.28 14.52 -15.96
N LYS A 8 11.90 15.16 -14.84
CA LYS A 8 12.44 14.84 -13.52
C LYS A 8 12.25 13.35 -13.26
N ARG A 9 13.34 12.65 -12.94
CA ARG A 9 13.36 11.22 -12.65
C ARG A 9 13.40 11.02 -11.14
N TYR A 10 12.61 10.08 -10.67
CA TYR A 10 12.53 9.70 -9.25
C TYR A 10 13.15 8.32 -9.12
N PHE A 11 13.92 8.12 -8.05
CA PHE A 11 14.59 6.86 -7.75
C PHE A 11 14.11 6.38 -6.39
N PHE A 12 13.87 5.08 -6.29
CA PHE A 12 13.30 4.45 -5.11
C PHE A 12 14.22 3.31 -4.70
N GLU A 13 14.65 3.33 -3.45
CA GLU A 13 15.29 2.18 -2.82
C GLU A 13 14.19 1.21 -2.38
N TYR A 14 14.10 0.07 -3.04
CA TYR A 14 12.97 -0.86 -2.92
C TYR A 14 13.31 -2.09 -2.08
N GLU A 15 13.82 -1.86 -0.87
CA GLU A 15 14.18 -2.95 0.05
C GLU A 15 13.01 -3.39 0.96
N ASN A 16 12.05 -2.51 1.21
CA ASN A 16 10.88 -2.79 2.05
C ASN A 16 9.63 -2.31 1.33
N ASP A 17 8.66 -3.20 1.15
CA ASP A 17 7.35 -2.85 0.61
C ASP A 17 6.27 -3.17 1.64
N ILE A 18 5.51 -2.14 2.03
CA ILE A 18 4.48 -2.24 3.06
C ILE A 18 3.09 -2.49 2.49
N HIS A 19 2.93 -2.54 1.16
CA HIS A 19 1.62 -2.54 0.51
C HIS A 19 1.59 -3.51 -0.68
N ALA A 20 0.98 -4.68 -0.49
CA ALA A 20 0.81 -5.67 -1.55
C ALA A 20 -0.38 -6.62 -1.31
N HIS A 21 -1.07 -6.99 -2.39
CA HIS A 21 -2.23 -7.87 -2.42
C HIS A 21 -1.83 -9.24 -3.02
N VAL A 22 -0.84 -9.87 -2.38
CA VAL A 22 -0.24 -11.13 -2.84
C VAL A 22 -0.71 -12.36 -2.05
N LEU A 23 -1.70 -12.22 -1.15
CA LEU A 23 -2.34 -13.34 -0.46
C LEU A 23 -3.51 -13.86 -1.31
N PRO A 24 -3.40 -15.04 -1.95
CA PRO A 24 -4.35 -15.44 -2.97
C PRO A 24 -5.78 -15.60 -2.45
N GLY A 25 -6.73 -15.03 -3.21
CA GLY A 25 -8.16 -15.23 -2.97
C GLY A 25 -8.75 -14.47 -1.78
N LEU A 26 -7.97 -13.62 -1.11
CA LEU A 26 -8.48 -12.76 -0.03
C LEU A 26 -9.13 -11.48 -0.57
N ASP A 27 -8.69 -10.97 -1.72
CA ASP A 27 -9.25 -9.76 -2.30
C ASP A 27 -9.13 -9.71 -3.85
N ASP A 28 -9.07 -8.50 -4.41
CA ASP A 28 -8.93 -8.23 -5.83
C ASP A 28 -7.49 -8.40 -6.34
N GLY A 29 -6.53 -8.76 -5.47
CA GLY A 29 -5.18 -9.17 -5.81
C GLY A 29 -5.07 -10.52 -6.50
N VAL A 30 -3.94 -11.20 -6.28
CA VAL A 30 -3.58 -12.45 -6.96
C VAL A 30 -4.60 -13.56 -6.71
N LYS A 31 -4.77 -14.45 -7.68
CA LYS A 31 -5.77 -15.54 -7.60
C LYS A 31 -5.19 -16.90 -7.27
N THR A 32 -3.88 -17.08 -7.47
CA THR A 32 -3.22 -18.36 -7.26
C THR A 32 -1.93 -18.20 -6.47
N MET A 33 -1.55 -19.26 -5.75
CA MET A 33 -0.30 -19.30 -5.01
C MET A 33 0.93 -19.23 -5.92
N ASP A 34 0.86 -19.82 -7.11
CA ASP A 34 1.97 -19.77 -8.07
C ASP A 34 2.18 -18.35 -8.62
N GLU A 35 1.09 -17.60 -8.85
CA GLU A 35 1.18 -16.17 -9.19
C GLU A 35 1.80 -15.36 -8.05
N ALA A 36 1.37 -15.58 -6.80
CA ALA A 36 1.94 -14.91 -5.64
C ALA A 36 3.45 -15.14 -5.51
N VAL A 37 3.88 -16.41 -5.55
CA VAL A 37 5.30 -16.79 -5.48
C VAL A 37 6.09 -16.17 -6.63
N MET A 38 5.54 -16.19 -7.85
CA MET A 38 6.19 -15.56 -9.01
C MET A 38 6.37 -14.06 -8.79
N ILE A 39 5.34 -13.34 -8.33
CA ILE A 39 5.44 -11.90 -8.05
C ILE A 39 6.52 -11.63 -7.00
N VAL A 40 6.51 -12.34 -5.86
CA VAL A 40 7.49 -12.11 -4.79
C VAL A 40 8.92 -12.42 -5.27
N LYS A 41 9.13 -13.48 -6.04
CA LYS A 41 10.43 -13.75 -6.69
C LYS A 41 10.89 -12.62 -7.58
N ARG A 42 9.97 -11.98 -8.31
CA ARG A 42 10.32 -10.87 -9.20
C ARG A 42 10.65 -9.62 -8.40
N MET A 43 9.90 -9.33 -7.33
CA MET A 43 10.22 -8.24 -6.39
C MET A 43 11.58 -8.45 -5.71
N GLU A 44 11.93 -9.68 -5.32
CA GLU A 44 13.25 -10.04 -4.77
C GLU A 44 14.38 -9.67 -5.74
N ARG A 45 14.22 -9.94 -7.03
CA ARG A 45 15.21 -9.58 -8.08
C ARG A 45 15.41 -8.07 -8.22
N VAL A 46 14.42 -7.27 -7.82
CA VAL A 46 14.49 -5.79 -7.80
C VAL A 46 15.18 -5.27 -6.53
N GLY A 47 15.42 -6.13 -5.54
CA GLY A 47 16.11 -5.80 -4.30
C GLY A 47 15.25 -5.88 -3.05
N LEU A 48 14.00 -6.34 -3.15
CA LEU A 48 13.11 -6.47 -2.01
C LEU A 48 13.68 -7.43 -0.96
N LYS A 49 13.67 -7.00 0.31
CA LYS A 49 14.09 -7.79 1.47
C LYS A 49 12.94 -8.09 2.42
N ARG A 50 11.99 -7.16 2.57
CA ARG A 50 10.80 -7.34 3.42
C ARG A 50 9.52 -6.94 2.71
N LEU A 51 8.48 -7.74 2.88
CA LEU A 51 7.16 -7.54 2.32
C LEU A 51 6.09 -7.64 3.41
N THR A 52 5.26 -6.61 3.56
CA THR A 52 4.01 -6.69 4.31
C THR A 52 2.86 -6.92 3.33
N CYS A 53 2.20 -8.07 3.44
CA CYS A 53 0.98 -8.34 2.71
C CYS A 53 -0.20 -7.64 3.39
N THR A 54 -0.98 -6.86 2.64
CA THR A 54 -2.02 -5.98 3.21
C THR A 54 -3.33 -6.14 2.44
N PRO A 55 -3.95 -7.33 2.49
CA PRO A 55 -5.21 -7.54 1.79
C PRO A 55 -6.28 -6.57 2.30
N HIS A 56 -7.25 -6.27 1.45
CA HIS A 56 -8.33 -5.37 1.80
C HIS A 56 -9.20 -5.89 2.96
N VAL A 57 -9.58 -4.98 3.86
CA VAL A 57 -10.68 -5.17 4.81
C VAL A 57 -11.69 -4.04 4.61
N ALA A 58 -12.76 -4.34 3.88
CA ALA A 58 -13.76 -3.39 3.44
C ALA A 58 -15.15 -4.04 3.29
N TYR A 59 -16.12 -3.61 4.09
CA TYR A 59 -17.52 -4.01 3.92
C TYR A 59 -18.14 -3.42 2.64
N PRO A 60 -19.03 -4.15 1.94
CA PRO A 60 -19.45 -5.54 2.17
C PRO A 60 -18.59 -6.59 1.45
N ALA A 61 -17.63 -6.17 0.62
CA ALA A 61 -17.00 -7.04 -0.37
C ALA A 61 -15.89 -7.92 0.19
N MET A 62 -15.04 -7.38 1.08
CA MET A 62 -13.79 -8.00 1.52
C MET A 62 -13.71 -7.99 3.05
N ILE A 63 -14.38 -8.95 3.70
CA ILE A 63 -14.49 -9.03 5.16
C ILE A 63 -13.45 -10.02 5.71
N ASN A 64 -12.19 -9.85 5.30
CA ASN A 64 -11.09 -10.72 5.71
C ASN A 64 -10.87 -10.63 7.23
N THR A 65 -10.76 -11.78 7.88
CA THR A 65 -10.49 -11.87 9.33
C THR A 65 -9.00 -12.12 9.60
N PRO A 66 -8.52 -11.90 10.85
CA PRO A 66 -7.17 -12.29 11.25
C PRO A 66 -6.83 -13.74 10.89
N LYS A 67 -7.80 -14.66 11.08
CA LYS A 67 -7.62 -16.07 10.77
C LYS A 67 -7.39 -16.34 9.27
N ASP A 68 -8.12 -15.64 8.40
CA ASP A 68 -8.00 -15.81 6.94
C ASP A 68 -6.61 -15.36 6.46
N VAL A 69 -6.19 -14.19 6.94
CA VAL A 69 -4.89 -13.60 6.61
C VAL A 69 -3.73 -14.44 7.14
N GLU A 70 -3.77 -14.84 8.42
CA GLU A 70 -2.74 -15.67 9.03
C GLU A 70 -2.60 -17.04 8.35
N SER A 71 -3.73 -17.67 8.02
CA SER A 71 -3.74 -18.97 7.35
C SER A 71 -3.10 -18.88 5.96
N MET A 72 -3.48 -17.87 5.17
CA MET A 72 -2.92 -17.69 3.82
C MET A 72 -1.44 -17.27 3.86
N LEU A 73 -1.06 -16.42 4.82
CA LEU A 73 0.32 -16.02 5.04
C LEU A 73 1.21 -17.24 5.37
N PHE A 74 0.73 -18.16 6.20
CA PHE A 74 1.46 -19.38 6.53
C PHE A 74 1.74 -20.24 5.29
N VAL A 75 0.74 -20.39 4.40
CA VAL A 75 0.91 -21.13 3.15
C VAL A 75 1.89 -20.41 2.22
N LEU A 76 1.75 -19.09 2.04
CA LEU A 76 2.66 -18.29 1.22
C LEU A 76 4.11 -18.42 1.71
N LYS A 77 4.36 -18.23 3.01
CA LYS A 77 5.70 -18.38 3.61
C LYS A 77 6.31 -19.75 3.36
N SER A 78 5.49 -20.80 3.46
CA SER A 78 5.97 -22.17 3.21
C SER A 78 6.37 -22.38 1.76
N ARG A 79 5.54 -21.92 0.82
CA ARG A 79 5.83 -21.99 -0.61
C ARG A 79 7.04 -21.16 -1.01
N LEU A 80 7.20 -19.95 -0.47
CA LEU A 80 8.37 -19.10 -0.71
C LEU A 80 9.67 -19.76 -0.24
N ARG A 81 9.65 -20.41 0.93
CA ARG A 81 10.80 -21.14 1.47
C ARG A 81 11.17 -22.35 0.62
N GLU A 82 10.19 -23.14 0.16
CA GLU A 82 10.41 -24.27 -0.75
C GLU A 82 11.07 -23.83 -2.06
N GLU A 83 10.74 -22.62 -2.50
CA GLU A 83 11.18 -22.02 -3.76
C GLU A 83 12.48 -21.20 -3.62
N GLY A 84 13.10 -21.21 -2.42
CA GLY A 84 14.38 -20.57 -2.14
C GLY A 84 14.33 -19.03 -2.05
N VAL A 85 13.15 -18.44 -1.92
CA VAL A 85 12.96 -16.99 -1.77
C VAL A 85 13.37 -16.56 -0.36
N ARG A 86 14.16 -15.49 -0.26
CA ARG A 86 14.74 -14.98 0.99
C ARG A 86 14.04 -13.74 1.54
N VAL A 87 13.05 -13.21 0.81
CA VAL A 87 12.21 -12.11 1.27
C VAL A 87 11.52 -12.49 2.58
N GLU A 88 11.70 -11.68 3.61
CA GLU A 88 10.93 -11.79 4.85
C GLU A 88 9.51 -11.29 4.57
N VAL A 89 8.50 -12.11 4.84
CA VAL A 89 7.10 -11.73 4.63
C VAL A 89 6.40 -11.62 5.98
N ASP A 90 5.58 -10.59 6.14
CA ASP A 90 4.62 -10.46 7.23
C ASP A 90 3.27 -10.00 6.67
N SER A 91 2.30 -9.74 7.55
CA SER A 91 0.97 -9.29 7.16
C SER A 91 0.51 -8.12 8.01
N GLY A 92 -0.32 -7.30 7.40
CA GLY A 92 -1.28 -6.41 8.05
C GLY A 92 -2.59 -6.47 7.26
N ALA A 93 -3.28 -5.36 7.15
CA ALA A 93 -4.39 -5.20 6.23
C ALA A 93 -4.49 -3.74 5.75
N GLU A 94 -5.09 -3.55 4.59
CA GLU A 94 -5.53 -2.24 4.12
C GLU A 94 -7.01 -2.06 4.44
N TYR A 95 -7.30 -1.19 5.41
CA TYR A 95 -8.66 -0.96 5.86
C TYR A 95 -9.32 0.19 5.11
N ARG A 96 -10.53 -0.06 4.59
CA ARG A 96 -11.38 1.04 4.15
C ARG A 96 -11.95 1.78 5.35
N MET A 97 -11.63 3.07 5.44
CA MET A 97 -12.13 3.93 6.50
C MET A 97 -13.65 4.09 6.42
N GLY A 98 -14.34 3.65 7.46
CA GLY A 98 -15.78 3.75 7.59
C GLY A 98 -16.29 3.12 8.88
N GLU A 99 -17.61 3.10 9.04
CA GLU A 99 -18.29 2.53 10.22
C GLU A 99 -17.84 1.09 10.51
N PHE A 100 -17.75 0.24 9.48
CA PHE A 100 -17.28 -1.13 9.63
C PHE A 100 -15.87 -1.24 10.24
N MET A 101 -14.94 -0.33 9.89
CA MET A 101 -13.60 -0.33 10.48
C MET A 101 -13.64 0.04 11.97
N LEU A 102 -14.54 0.94 12.38
CA LEU A 102 -14.75 1.25 13.80
C LEU A 102 -15.24 0.02 14.56
N GLU A 103 -16.14 -0.76 13.98
CA GLU A 103 -16.58 -2.02 14.60
C GLU A 103 -15.43 -3.04 14.74
N VAL A 104 -14.57 -3.18 13.72
CA VAL A 104 -13.37 -4.04 13.80
C VAL A 104 -12.44 -3.57 14.92
N LEU A 105 -12.27 -2.25 15.06
CA LEU A 105 -11.46 -1.62 16.10
C LEU A 105 -12.04 -1.88 17.51
N GLU A 106 -13.36 -1.81 17.66
CA GLU A 106 -14.07 -2.13 18.91
C GLU A 106 -13.91 -3.59 19.29
N ARG A 107 -13.98 -4.51 18.32
CA ARG A 107 -13.75 -5.95 18.53
C ARG A 107 -12.29 -6.32 18.84
N GLY A 108 -11.35 -5.39 18.64
CA GLY A 108 -9.92 -5.65 18.84
C GLY A 108 -9.31 -6.54 17.75
N GLU A 109 -9.89 -6.55 16.55
CA GLU A 109 -9.53 -7.42 15.43
C GLU A 109 -8.65 -6.71 14.39
N ILE A 110 -8.00 -5.61 14.77
CA ILE A 110 -7.12 -4.84 13.88
C ILE A 110 -5.86 -5.64 13.55
N MET A 111 -5.63 -5.86 12.26
CA MET A 111 -4.43 -6.47 11.72
C MET A 111 -3.40 -5.40 11.37
N ALA A 112 -2.49 -5.14 12.30
CA ALA A 112 -1.36 -4.23 12.10
C ALA A 112 -0.12 -4.99 11.58
N SER A 113 0.77 -4.28 10.90
CA SER A 113 2.10 -4.81 10.56
C SER A 113 2.93 -5.09 11.82
N ASN A 114 4.08 -5.76 11.65
CA ASN A 114 5.05 -5.97 12.74
C ASN A 114 5.60 -4.69 13.38
N ARG A 115 5.40 -3.52 12.74
CA ARG A 115 5.76 -2.19 13.26
C ARG A 115 4.62 -1.51 14.01
N GLY A 116 3.48 -2.18 14.18
CA GLY A 116 2.27 -1.58 14.74
C GLY A 116 1.60 -0.57 13.80
N GLU A 117 1.83 -0.70 12.48
CA GLU A 117 1.27 0.22 11.48
C GLU A 117 0.03 -0.38 10.81
N VAL A 118 -0.95 0.46 10.52
CA VAL A 118 -2.23 0.06 9.91
C VAL A 118 -2.48 0.91 8.68
N LEU A 119 -2.58 0.28 7.51
CA LEU A 119 -2.95 0.98 6.28
C LEU A 119 -4.42 1.34 6.31
N VAL A 120 -4.72 2.59 5.97
CA VAL A 120 -6.08 3.12 5.88
C VAL A 120 -6.30 3.79 4.53
N GLU A 121 -7.40 3.43 3.87
CA GLU A 121 -7.80 3.99 2.58
C GLU A 121 -9.17 4.68 2.65
N HIS A 122 -9.36 5.66 1.77
CA HIS A 122 -10.68 6.20 1.45
C HIS A 122 -11.34 5.39 0.34
N SER A 123 -12.67 5.47 0.26
CA SER A 123 -13.35 5.17 -1.00
C SER A 123 -12.92 6.15 -2.08
N PHE A 124 -12.77 5.66 -3.33
CA PHE A 124 -12.52 6.54 -4.48
C PHE A 124 -13.67 7.52 -4.77
N VAL A 125 -14.87 7.29 -4.21
CA VAL A 125 -16.03 8.19 -4.36
C VAL A 125 -15.85 9.48 -3.56
N GLY A 126 -15.21 9.41 -2.39
CA GLY A 126 -15.06 10.57 -1.52
C GLY A 126 -14.40 10.22 -0.18
N PRO A 127 -13.99 11.26 0.57
CA PRO A 127 -13.36 11.07 1.86
C PRO A 127 -14.34 10.48 2.87
N SER A 128 -13.84 9.60 3.73
CA SER A 128 -14.60 9.08 4.87
C SER A 128 -14.90 10.20 5.87
N ASN A 129 -16.10 10.19 6.44
CA ASN A 129 -16.47 11.08 7.55
C ASN A 129 -15.89 10.62 8.90
N TYR A 130 -15.35 9.40 8.95
CA TYR A 130 -14.88 8.73 10.18
C TYR A 130 -13.37 8.82 10.40
N VAL A 131 -12.65 9.62 9.60
CA VAL A 131 -11.18 9.70 9.66
C VAL A 131 -10.70 9.97 11.08
N ASP A 132 -11.24 11.01 11.73
CA ASP A 132 -10.73 11.45 13.03
C ASP A 132 -10.98 10.42 14.14
N ASP A 133 -12.15 9.78 14.13
CA ASP A 133 -12.49 8.71 15.07
C ASP A 133 -11.60 7.47 14.87
N ILE A 134 -11.31 7.12 13.61
CA ILE A 134 -10.44 5.98 13.26
C ILE A 134 -9.00 6.26 13.70
N LEU A 135 -8.45 7.45 13.40
CA LEU A 135 -7.09 7.79 13.80
C LEU A 135 -6.95 7.80 15.32
N PHE A 136 -7.90 8.42 16.03
CA PHE A 136 -7.92 8.43 17.49
C PHE A 136 -8.03 7.01 18.06
N GLY A 137 -8.93 6.19 17.51
CA GLY A 137 -9.17 4.82 17.94
C GLY A 137 -7.95 3.91 17.78
N LEU A 138 -7.24 4.04 16.66
CA LEU A 138 -5.99 3.31 16.38
C LEU A 138 -4.87 3.75 17.33
N GLN A 139 -4.66 5.06 17.46
CA GLN A 139 -3.59 5.60 18.31
C GLN A 139 -3.83 5.30 19.79
N GLY A 140 -5.07 5.37 20.27
CA GLY A 140 -5.44 4.99 21.62
C GLY A 140 -5.16 3.51 21.96
N ARG A 141 -5.01 2.66 20.94
CA ARG A 141 -4.61 1.24 21.05
C ARG A 141 -3.11 1.01 20.77
N GLY A 142 -2.35 2.08 20.51
CA GLY A 142 -0.91 2.02 20.24
C GLY A 142 -0.54 1.76 18.78
N PHE A 143 -1.49 1.83 17.84
CA PHE A 143 -1.24 1.68 16.42
C PHE A 143 -0.92 3.02 15.73
N CYS A 144 -0.09 2.95 14.67
CA CYS A 144 0.24 4.09 13.81
C CYS A 144 -0.55 3.99 12.49
N PRO A 145 -1.47 4.91 12.19
CA PRO A 145 -2.18 4.91 10.92
C PRO A 145 -1.28 5.35 9.76
N VAL A 146 -1.38 4.66 8.63
CA VAL A 146 -0.66 4.97 7.38
C VAL A 146 -1.69 5.17 6.27
N LEU A 147 -1.80 6.39 5.75
CA LEU A 147 -2.70 6.72 4.65
C LEU A 147 -2.19 6.11 3.35
N ALA A 148 -2.96 5.18 2.80
CA ALA A 148 -2.66 4.52 1.54
C ALA A 148 -2.92 5.46 0.35
N HIS A 149 -1.94 5.49 -0.55
CA HIS A 149 -1.97 6.09 -1.90
C HIS A 149 -2.84 7.35 -2.09
N PRO A 150 -2.68 8.43 -1.28
CA PRO A 150 -3.55 9.58 -1.37
C PRO A 150 -3.45 10.34 -2.69
N GLU A 151 -2.40 10.11 -3.48
CA GLU A 151 -2.28 10.63 -4.83
C GLU A 151 -3.36 10.11 -5.77
N ARG A 152 -3.95 8.96 -5.47
CA ARG A 152 -4.97 8.34 -6.32
C ARG A 152 -6.37 8.91 -6.09
N TYR A 153 -6.58 9.76 -5.07
CA TYR A 153 -7.88 10.35 -4.77
C TYR A 153 -8.10 11.66 -5.54
N PRO A 154 -9.00 11.70 -6.55
CA PRO A 154 -9.22 12.90 -7.37
C PRO A 154 -9.72 14.09 -6.54
N PHE A 155 -10.50 13.81 -5.49
CA PHE A 155 -11.01 14.83 -4.57
C PHE A 155 -9.92 15.54 -3.75
N TYR A 156 -8.70 14.99 -3.66
CA TYR A 156 -7.56 15.68 -3.07
C TYR A 156 -6.63 16.33 -4.10
N ALA A 157 -6.81 16.15 -5.41
CA ALA A 157 -5.83 16.56 -6.43
C ALA A 157 -5.35 18.04 -6.32
N LYS A 158 -6.23 18.94 -5.87
CA LYS A 158 -5.91 20.37 -5.65
C LYS A 158 -5.14 20.61 -4.34
N ASP A 159 -5.54 19.97 -3.25
CA ASP A 159 -5.10 20.27 -1.88
C ASP A 159 -4.37 19.10 -1.19
N ILE A 160 -3.89 18.12 -1.96
CA ILE A 160 -3.29 16.88 -1.46
C ILE A 160 -2.15 17.10 -0.46
N VAL A 161 -1.30 18.10 -0.72
CA VAL A 161 -0.18 18.48 0.16
C VAL A 161 -0.72 18.88 1.53
N ARG A 162 -1.66 19.83 1.56
CA ARG A 162 -2.28 20.32 2.79
C ARG A 162 -3.06 19.22 3.53
N TYR A 163 -3.70 18.31 2.80
CA TYR A 163 -4.36 17.17 3.41
C TYR A 163 -3.37 16.24 4.11
N CYS A 164 -2.28 15.87 3.43
CA CYS A 164 -1.25 15.00 3.97
C CYS A 164 -0.49 15.64 5.14
N GLU A 165 -0.21 16.95 5.09
CA GLU A 165 0.35 17.71 6.23
C GLU A 165 -0.52 17.54 7.47
N ARG A 166 -1.83 17.81 7.37
CA ARG A 166 -2.76 17.64 8.50
C ARG A 166 -2.88 16.20 8.97
N PHE A 167 -2.81 15.24 8.06
CA PHE A 167 -2.82 13.81 8.42
C PHE A 167 -1.58 13.45 9.26
N LYS A 168 -0.41 13.97 8.88
CA LYS A 168 0.84 13.80 9.63
C LYS A 168 0.86 14.56 10.96
N GLU A 169 0.31 15.78 11.00
CA GLU A 169 0.13 16.54 12.26
C GLU A 169 -0.72 15.77 13.28
N LYS A 170 -1.67 14.97 12.80
CA LYS A 170 -2.48 14.06 13.62
C LYS A 170 -1.73 12.76 13.98
N GLY A 171 -0.44 12.64 13.71
CA GLY A 171 0.38 11.47 14.05
C GLY A 171 0.29 10.31 13.06
N GLY A 172 -0.25 10.53 11.87
CA GLY A 172 -0.28 9.53 10.80
C GLY A 172 0.95 9.58 9.89
N LYS A 173 1.08 8.56 9.04
CA LYS A 173 2.07 8.48 7.96
C LYS A 173 1.40 8.43 6.59
N VAL A 174 2.18 8.65 5.54
CA VAL A 174 1.71 8.69 4.15
C VAL A 174 2.49 7.70 3.30
N GLN A 175 1.77 6.85 2.58
CA GLN A 175 2.33 5.92 1.60
C GLN A 175 1.91 6.35 0.18
N VAL A 176 2.87 6.41 -0.75
CA VAL A 176 2.64 6.74 -2.17
C VAL A 176 2.98 5.55 -3.05
N ASN A 177 2.19 5.27 -4.09
CA ASN A 177 2.47 4.15 -4.98
C ASN A 177 3.60 4.49 -5.95
N ILE A 178 4.56 3.58 -6.11
CA ILE A 178 5.67 3.74 -7.06
C ILE A 178 5.14 3.85 -8.50
N LEU A 179 4.13 3.05 -8.85
CA LEU A 179 3.55 3.05 -10.20
C LEU A 179 2.80 4.36 -10.54
N SER A 180 2.44 5.18 -9.55
CA SER A 180 1.91 6.53 -9.81
C SER A 180 2.93 7.39 -10.56
N PHE A 181 4.23 7.26 -10.27
CA PHE A 181 5.28 8.01 -10.98
C PHE A 181 5.48 7.56 -12.42
N ALA A 182 5.17 6.29 -12.71
CA ALA A 182 5.15 5.72 -14.06
C ALA A 182 3.86 6.09 -14.85
N GLY A 183 2.85 6.66 -14.18
CA GLY A 183 1.60 7.08 -14.80
C GLY A 183 0.55 5.99 -14.91
N PHE A 184 0.74 4.87 -14.22
CA PHE A 184 -0.16 3.71 -14.28
C PHE A 184 -1.60 4.07 -13.88
N TYR A 185 -1.77 4.90 -12.84
CA TYR A 185 -3.08 5.36 -12.35
C TYR A 185 -3.55 6.69 -12.98
N GLY A 186 -2.93 7.10 -14.09
CA GLY A 186 -3.29 8.32 -14.81
C GLY A 186 -2.52 9.57 -14.38
N LYS A 187 -2.79 10.67 -15.10
CA LYS A 187 -2.02 11.93 -14.98
C LYS A 187 -2.19 12.61 -13.63
N GLU A 188 -3.39 12.56 -13.05
CA GLU A 188 -3.66 13.18 -11.76
C GLU A 188 -2.88 12.51 -10.64
N ALA A 189 -2.90 11.17 -10.57
CA ALA A 189 -2.11 10.40 -9.63
C ALA A 189 -0.60 10.62 -9.81
N MET A 190 -0.12 10.67 -11.05
CA MET A 190 1.28 11.02 -11.32
C MET A 190 1.65 12.40 -10.79
N MET A 191 0.78 13.40 -10.97
CA MET A 191 1.03 14.75 -10.45
C MET A 191 0.96 14.78 -8.93
N GLY A 192 0.02 14.06 -8.31
CA GLY A 192 -0.09 13.92 -6.86
C GLY A 192 1.15 13.29 -6.24
N ALA A 193 1.62 12.16 -6.78
CA ALA A 193 2.83 11.47 -6.32
C ALA A 193 4.06 12.39 -6.35
N ARG A 194 4.22 13.16 -7.44
CA ARG A 194 5.30 14.15 -7.58
C ARG A 194 5.18 15.28 -6.57
N LYS A 195 3.99 15.83 -6.36
CA LYS A 195 3.75 16.88 -5.36
C LYS A 195 4.12 16.39 -3.95
N LEU A 196 3.69 15.19 -3.58
CA LEU A 196 3.97 14.61 -2.26
C LEU A 196 5.45 14.28 -2.07
N CYS A 197 6.11 13.77 -3.10
CA CYS A 197 7.55 13.55 -3.09
C CYS A 197 8.33 14.87 -2.95
N ASP A 198 7.96 15.88 -3.73
CA ASP A 198 8.67 17.18 -3.75
C ASP A 198 8.46 17.97 -2.45
N ALA A 199 7.33 17.76 -1.78
CA ALA A 199 7.05 18.30 -0.45
C ALA A 199 7.62 17.47 0.70
N ALA A 200 8.33 16.37 0.42
CA ALA A 200 8.88 15.44 1.42
C ALA A 200 7.82 14.89 2.41
N LEU A 201 6.60 14.64 1.92
CA LEU A 201 5.48 14.18 2.76
C LEU A 201 5.32 12.66 2.81
N ALA A 202 5.80 11.94 1.79
CA ALA A 202 5.74 10.48 1.76
C ALA A 202 6.71 9.86 2.77
N ASP A 203 6.19 9.02 3.66
CA ASP A 203 6.99 8.17 4.55
C ASP A 203 7.38 6.86 3.86
N TYR A 204 6.51 6.37 2.96
CA TYR A 204 6.68 5.12 2.24
C TYR A 204 6.44 5.29 0.75
N TYR A 205 7.24 4.59 -0.04
CA TYR A 205 6.97 4.30 -1.44
C TYR A 205 6.77 2.80 -1.59
N ALA A 206 5.57 2.40 -1.96
CA ALA A 206 5.15 1.00 -1.95
C ALA A 206 4.62 0.58 -3.32
N GLY A 207 4.58 -0.72 -3.57
CA GLY A 207 4.21 -1.28 -4.87
C GLY A 207 2.70 -1.26 -5.11
N ASP A 208 1.91 -1.54 -4.08
CA ASP A 208 0.46 -1.75 -4.19
C ASP A 208 0.12 -2.79 -5.27
N ILE A 209 0.89 -3.89 -5.23
CA ILE A 209 0.90 -4.92 -6.27
C ILE A 209 -0.28 -5.86 -6.09
N HIS A 210 -1.17 -5.90 -7.08
CA HIS A 210 -2.31 -6.80 -7.16
C HIS A 210 -2.13 -7.91 -8.21
N CYS A 211 -1.31 -7.68 -9.24
CA CYS A 211 -1.10 -8.65 -10.31
C CYS A 211 0.31 -8.58 -10.90
N LEU A 212 0.66 -9.63 -11.66
CA LEU A 212 1.96 -9.75 -12.32
C LEU A 212 2.28 -8.57 -13.25
N GLN A 213 1.28 -8.01 -13.92
CA GLN A 213 1.49 -6.89 -14.84
C GLN A 213 2.00 -5.64 -14.11
N GLN A 214 1.49 -5.35 -12.90
CA GLN A 214 1.99 -4.24 -12.10
C GLN A 214 3.43 -4.46 -11.68
N GLU A 215 3.76 -5.69 -11.24
CA GLU A 215 5.13 -6.03 -10.85
C GLU A 215 6.10 -5.86 -12.04
N ILE A 216 5.75 -6.34 -13.23
CA ILE A 216 6.60 -6.20 -14.44
C ILE A 216 6.87 -4.72 -14.74
N LEU A 217 5.85 -3.86 -14.60
CA LEU A 217 6.00 -2.41 -14.81
C LEU A 217 6.89 -1.80 -13.72
N MET A 218 6.72 -2.22 -12.48
CA MET A 218 7.52 -1.75 -11.35
C MET A 218 8.99 -2.15 -11.48
N GLU A 219 9.30 -3.41 -11.83
CA GLU A 219 10.67 -3.88 -12.11
C GLU A 219 11.33 -3.02 -13.17
N LYS A 220 10.63 -2.76 -14.29
CA LYS A 220 11.16 -1.85 -15.33
C LYS A 220 11.45 -0.47 -14.75
N TYR A 221 10.58 0.04 -13.87
CA TYR A 221 10.60 1.45 -13.43
C TYR A 221 11.75 1.71 -12.48
N ILE A 222 11.91 0.82 -11.51
CA ILE A 222 13.02 0.84 -10.56
C ILE A 222 14.32 0.48 -11.28
N GLY A 223 14.33 -0.57 -12.13
CA GLY A 223 15.49 -0.99 -12.92
C GLY A 223 15.90 0.01 -14.00
N GLY A 224 15.09 1.03 -14.25
CA GLY A 224 15.44 2.17 -15.07
C GLY A 224 15.30 2.00 -16.58
N ALA A 225 14.52 1.01 -17.01
CA ALA A 225 14.25 0.68 -18.40
C ALA A 225 13.00 1.41 -18.98
N TRP A 226 12.74 2.65 -18.55
CA TRP A 226 11.61 3.50 -18.98
C TRP A 226 12.04 4.72 -19.77
#